data_AF-A0A7C7GL74-F1
#
_entry.id   AF-A0A7C7GL74-F1
#
_cell.length_a   1.000
_cell.length_b   1.000
_cell.length_c   1.000
_cell.angle_alpha   90.00
_cell.angle_beta   90.00
_cell.angle_gamma   90.00
#
_symmetry.space_group_name_H-M   'P 1'
#
loop_
_entity.id
_entity.type
_entity.pdbx_description
1 polymer ?
#
loop_
_entity_poly.entity_id
_entity_poly.type
_entity_poly.pdbx_seq_one_letter_code
_entity_poly.pdbx_strand_id
1 'polypeptide(L)'
;LYNDLEPVVIQRFPEIQVVKDELVAWGALGVLLSGSGSTVFGIFDNSEKARVACAGLNGTWERVIVETIESLTEFCPEDILNYP
;
A
#
# COMPACT_ATOMS: atom_id res chain seq x y z
N LEU A 1 6.73 5.82 9.72
CA LEU A 1 5.46 5.12 9.47
C LEU A 1 5.47 3.84 10.30
N TYR A 2 4.40 3.57 11.06
CA TYR A 2 4.30 2.38 11.92
C TYR A 2 2.83 1.94 12.02
N ASN A 3 2.59 0.63 12.17
CA ASN A 3 1.28 0.06 12.42
C ASN A 3 1.39 -0.93 13.60
N ASP A 4 0.67 -0.63 14.69
CA ASP A 4 0.71 -1.37 15.96
C ASP A 4 0.32 -2.85 15.82
N LEU A 5 -0.47 -3.19 14.80
CA LEU A 5 -0.95 -4.56 14.56
C LEU A 5 0.09 -5.43 13.87
N GLU A 6 1.07 -4.83 13.18
CA GLU A 6 2.04 -5.55 12.35
C GLU A 6 2.80 -6.65 13.09
N PRO A 7 3.36 -6.44 14.29
CA PRO A 7 4.15 -7.48 14.96
C PRO A 7 3.33 -8.75 15.21
N VAL A 8 2.07 -8.60 15.65
CA VAL A 8 1.18 -9.72 15.95
C VAL A 8 0.71 -10.40 14.67
N VAL A 9 0.38 -9.63 13.63
CA VAL A 9 -0.09 -10.19 12.35
C VAL A 9 1.06 -10.91 11.63
N ILE A 10 2.27 -10.35 11.59
CA ILE A 10 3.46 -10.96 11.00
C ILE A 10 3.87 -12.23 11.74
N GLN A 11 3.78 -12.24 13.07
CA GLN A 11 4.05 -13.44 13.85
C GLN A 11 3.14 -14.61 13.45
N ARG A 12 1.88 -14.31 13.12
CA ARG A 12 0.90 -15.32 12.70
C ARG A 12 1.00 -15.66 11.21
N PHE A 13 1.36 -14.69 10.36
CA PHE A 13 1.43 -14.82 8.90
C PHE A 13 2.77 -14.24 8.39
N PRO A 14 3.87 -15.00 8.47
CA PRO A 14 5.21 -14.53 8.11
C PRO A 14 5.34 -14.10 6.64
N GLU A 15 4.46 -14.56 5.75
CA GLU A 15 4.41 -14.18 4.34
C GLU A 15 4.24 -12.67 4.15
N ILE A 16 3.62 -12.00 5.12
CA ILE A 16 3.51 -10.53 5.13
C ILE A 16 4.88 -9.88 5.17
N GLN A 17 5.82 -10.40 5.97
CA GLN A 17 7.17 -9.87 6.02
C GLN A 17 7.91 -10.07 4.70
N VAL A 18 7.70 -11.21 4.02
CA VAL A 18 8.27 -11.46 2.69
C VAL A 18 7.84 -10.39 1.70
N VAL A 19 6.54 -10.07 1.63
CA VAL A 19 6.04 -9.01 0.75
C VAL A 19 6.59 -7.64 1.15
N LYS A 20 6.72 -7.36 2.45
CA LYS A 20 7.31 -6.11 2.93
C LYS A 20 8.76 -5.96 2.48
N ASP A 21 9.56 -7.01 2.64
CA ASP A 21 10.98 -7.01 2.27
C ASP A 21 11.17 -6.88 0.75
N GLU A 22 10.30 -7.52 -0.05
CA GLU A 22 10.32 -7.34 -1.51
C GLU A 22 10.03 -5.89 -1.91
N LEU A 23 9.00 -5.25 -1.32
CA LEU A 23 8.68 -3.85 -1.61
C LEU A 23 9.83 -2.90 -1.23
N VAL A 24 10.51 -3.16 -0.10
CA VAL A 24 11.72 -2.41 0.29
C VAL A 24 12.84 -2.62 -0.72
N ALA A 25 13.08 -3.85 -1.17
CA ALA A 25 14.11 -4.17 -2.17
C ALA A 25 13.83 -3.50 -3.52
N TRP A 26 12.55 -3.31 -3.88
CA TRP A 26 12.13 -2.55 -5.06
C TRP A 26 12.23 -1.03 -4.89
N GLY A 27 12.68 -0.53 -3.74
CA GLY A 27 12.93 0.89 -3.51
C GLY A 27 11.72 1.68 -3.00
N ALA A 28 10.75 1.01 -2.36
CA ALA A 28 9.68 1.72 -1.67
C ALA A 28 10.24 2.60 -0.54
N LEU A 29 9.75 3.83 -0.44
CA LEU A 29 10.13 4.82 0.58
C LEU A 29 9.56 4.51 1.97
N GLY A 30 8.45 3.78 1.99
CA GLY A 30 7.79 3.31 3.20
C GLY A 30 6.92 2.11 2.88
N VAL A 31 6.93 1.11 3.76
CA VAL A 31 6.21 -0.13 3.56
C VAL A 31 5.51 -0.52 4.86
N LEU A 32 4.20 -0.75 4.79
CA LEU A 32 3.39 -1.16 5.94
C LEU A 32 2.24 -2.08 5.52
N LEU A 33 1.72 -2.81 6.50
CA LEU A 33 0.41 -3.41 6.48
C LEU A 33 -0.67 -2.31 6.52
N SER A 34 -1.69 -2.43 5.69
CA SER A 34 -2.86 -1.56 5.69
C SER A 34 -3.85 -2.04 6.77
N GLY A 35 -4.05 -1.22 7.82
CA GLY A 35 -4.94 -1.56 8.93
C GLY A 35 -4.57 -2.89 9.59
N SER A 36 -5.55 -3.78 9.78
CA SER A 36 -5.32 -5.14 10.30
C SER A 36 -4.81 -6.14 9.26
N GLY A 37 -4.62 -5.72 8.01
CA GLY A 37 -4.19 -6.57 6.92
C GLY A 37 -5.31 -7.32 6.20
N SER A 38 -4.98 -8.22 5.28
CA SER A 38 -3.61 -8.69 4.94
C SER A 38 -2.88 -7.85 3.88
N THR A 39 -3.51 -6.79 3.36
CA THR A 39 -2.92 -5.95 2.31
C THR A 39 -1.67 -5.23 2.82
N VAL A 40 -0.56 -5.39 2.12
CA VAL A 40 0.68 -4.62 2.31
C VAL A 40 0.77 -3.57 1.22
N PHE A 41 1.17 -2.35 1.57
CA PHE A 41 1.41 -1.29 0.61
C PHE A 41 2.83 -0.75 0.72
N GLY A 42 3.36 -0.30 -0.42
CA GLY A 42 4.63 0.41 -0.53
C GLY A 42 4.40 1.77 -1.17
N ILE A 43 5.04 2.81 -0.62
CA ILE A 43 4.98 4.18 -1.15
C ILE A 43 6.17 4.41 -2.08
N PHE A 44 5.91 4.97 -3.25
CA PHE A 44 6.92 5.39 -4.21
C PHE A 44 6.72 6.87 -4.54
N ASP A 45 7.81 7.57 -4.84
CA ASP A 45 7.81 8.99 -5.25
C ASP A 45 7.40 9.21 -6.72
N ASN A 46 7.26 8.13 -7.49
CA ASN A 46 6.91 8.17 -8.91
C ASN A 46 6.09 6.94 -9.30
N SER A 47 5.03 7.16 -10.07
CA SER A 47 4.17 6.11 -10.62
C SER A 47 4.92 5.10 -11.47
N GLU A 48 5.98 5.50 -12.18
CA GLU A 48 6.78 4.57 -12.97
C GLU A 48 7.57 3.59 -12.09
N LYS A 49 8.14 4.05 -10.98
CA LYS A 49 8.82 3.16 -10.02
C LYS A 49 7.83 2.17 -9.40
N ALA A 50 6.62 2.63 -9.07
CA ALA A 50 5.56 1.76 -8.56
C ALA A 50 5.14 0.69 -9.60
N ARG A 51 5.04 1.05 -10.89
CA ARG A 51 4.75 0.10 -11.98
C ARG A 51 5.83 -0.95 -12.16
N VAL A 52 7.10 -0.52 -12.20
CA VAL A 52 8.25 -1.44 -12.32
C VAL A 52 8.29 -2.39 -11.12
N ALA A 53 8.12 -1.88 -9.90
CA ALA A 53 8.05 -2.70 -8.70
C ALA A 53 6.89 -3.70 -8.77
N CYS A 54 5.68 -3.25 -9.12
CA CYS A 54 4.50 -4.11 -9.24
C CYS A 54 4.69 -5.26 -10.23
N ALA A 55 5.30 -4.98 -11.40
CA ALA A 55 5.60 -5.98 -12.41
C ALA A 55 6.71 -6.95 -11.97
N GLY A 56 7.65 -6.49 -11.13
CA GLY A 56 8.78 -7.27 -10.63
C GLY A 56 8.53 -8.03 -9.32
N LEU A 57 7.42 -7.78 -8.64
CA LEU A 57 7.03 -8.55 -7.44
C LEU A 57 6.80 -10.02 -7.78
N ASN A 58 7.29 -10.91 -6.91
CA ASN A 58 7.13 -12.34 -7.11
C ASN A 58 5.87 -12.85 -6.39
N GLY A 59 5.42 -14.04 -6.81
CA GLY A 59 4.27 -14.72 -6.20
C GLY A 59 2.93 -14.48 -6.90
N THR A 60 1.88 -15.03 -6.31
CA THR A 60 0.52 -15.09 -6.88
C THR A 60 -0.45 -14.09 -6.24
N TRP A 61 0.07 -13.03 -5.62
CA TRP A 61 -0.72 -12.03 -4.93
C TRP A 61 -1.47 -11.13 -5.91
N GLU A 62 -2.68 -10.74 -5.55
CA GLU A 62 -3.39 -9.67 -6.26
C GLU A 62 -2.68 -8.34 -6.00
N ARG A 63 -2.50 -7.55 -7.06
CA ARG A 63 -1.73 -6.30 -7.03
C ARG A 63 -2.53 -5.19 -7.68
N VAL A 64 -2.58 -4.06 -7.01
CA VAL A 64 -3.23 -2.85 -7.52
C VAL A 64 -2.28 -1.68 -7.31
N ILE A 65 -2.20 -0.81 -8.32
CA ILE A 65 -1.50 0.46 -8.22
C ILE A 65 -2.55 1.54 -8.02
N VAL A 66 -2.34 2.37 -7.02
CA VAL A 66 -3.21 3.50 -6.70
C VAL A 66 -2.37 4.77 -6.59
N GLU A 67 -3.02 5.91 -6.77
CA GLU A 67 -2.41 7.22 -6.60
C GLU A 67 -3.06 7.92 -5.40
N THR A 68 -2.30 8.79 -4.74
CA THR A 68 -2.83 9.59 -3.62
C THR A 68 -3.73 10.67 -4.19
N ILE A 69 -4.94 10.79 -3.66
CA ILE A 69 -5.81 11.95 -3.92
C ILE A 69 -5.38 13.10 -3.01
N GLU A 70 -5.19 14.28 -3.58
CA GLU A 70 -4.77 15.48 -2.81
C GLU A 70 -5.97 16.28 -2.32
N SER A 71 -7.13 16.09 -2.96
CA SER A 71 -8.38 16.75 -2.58
C SER A 71 -9.55 15.78 -2.54
N LEU A 72 -10.40 15.94 -1.53
CA LEU A 72 -11.69 15.25 -1.45
C LEU A 72 -12.61 15.61 -2.64
N THR A 73 -12.42 16.78 -3.27
CA THR A 73 -13.18 17.19 -4.46
C THR A 73 -12.87 16.35 -5.69
N GLU A 74 -11.73 15.65 -5.72
CA GLU A 74 -11.37 14.74 -6.82
C GLU A 74 -12.14 13.41 -6.76
N PHE A 75 -12.70 13.09 -5.59
CA PHE A 75 -13.33 11.80 -5.32
C PHE A 75 -14.81 11.90 -4.93
N CYS A 76 -15.22 12.97 -4.27
CA CYS A 76 -16.59 13.16 -3.81
C CYS A 76 -17.46 13.85 -4.87
N PRO A 77 -18.66 13.33 -5.16
CA PRO A 77 -19.71 14.08 -5.86
C PRO A 77 -20.01 15.40 -5.15
N GLU A 78 -20.35 16.45 -5.91
CA GLU A 78 -20.69 17.78 -5.36
C GLU A 78 -21.79 17.71 -4.29
N ASP A 79 -22.71 16.74 -4.41
CA ASP A 79 -23.81 16.52 -3.49
C ASP A 79 -23.37 16.08 -2.07
N ILE A 80 -22.20 15.46 -1.93
CA ILE A 80 -21.63 15.05 -0.63
C ILE A 80 -20.87 16.22 0.02
N LEU A 81 -20.19 17.02 -0.80
CA LEU A 81 -19.40 18.16 -0.33
C LEU A 81 -20.28 19.33 0.16
N ASN A 82 -21.49 19.43 -0.39
CA ASN A 82 -22.48 20.46 -0.04
C ASN A 82 -23.59 19.95 0.90
N TYR A 83 -23.39 18.82 1.59
CA TYR A 83 -24.35 18.35 2.59
C TYR A 83 -24.41 19.37 3.75
N PRO A 84 -25.61 19.85 4.13
CA PRO A 84 -25.78 20.95 5.10
C PRO A 84 -25.32 20.61 6.52
#